data_AF-A0A945Q3H1-F1
#
_entry.id   AF-A0A945Q3H1-F1
#
_cell.length_a   1.000
_cell.length_b   1.000
_cell.length_c   1.000
_cell.angle_alpha   90.00
_cell.angle_beta   90.00
_cell.angle_gamma   90.00
#
_symmetry.space_group_name_H-M   'P 1'
#
loop_
_entity.id
_entity.type
_entity.pdbx_description
1 polymer ?
#
loop_
_entity_poly.entity_id
_entity_poly.type
_entity_poly.pdbx_seq_one_letter_code
_entity_poly.pdbx_strand_id
1 'polypeptide(L)'
;MLNQFIENNKGVALVVDEFGGTSGMITIEDVTEEIVGEIVDEHDIEELTDEKLSENSYRLLAKIDVEMVNKKYNLELPESDEYETIAGLLLHHFEEIPTINDVIELEEYQFTIIKVNETTIQEVQLEFITR
;
A
#
# COMPACT_ATOMS: atom_id res chain seq x y z
N MET A 1 7.42 37.86 -3.18
CA MET A 1 8.47 36.89 -3.58
C MET A 1 8.06 35.50 -3.12
N LEU A 2 7.86 35.22 -1.82
CA LEU A 2 7.32 33.93 -1.34
C LEU A 2 5.97 33.56 -2.00
N ASN A 3 5.04 34.53 -2.11
CA ASN A 3 3.71 34.28 -2.69
C ASN A 3 3.71 33.90 -4.17
N GLN A 4 4.79 34.18 -4.93
CA GLN A 4 4.87 33.79 -6.35
C GLN A 4 5.40 32.36 -6.56
N PHE A 5 5.99 31.74 -5.53
CA PHE A 5 6.48 30.37 -5.58
C PHE A 5 5.38 29.34 -5.27
N ILE A 6 4.41 29.71 -4.42
CA ILE A 6 3.26 28.85 -4.08
C ILE A 6 2.36 28.65 -5.31
N GLU A 7 2.21 29.66 -6.18
CA GLU A 7 1.32 29.58 -7.35
C GLU A 7 1.83 28.68 -8.49
N ASN A 8 3.08 28.22 -8.50
CA ASN A 8 3.67 27.53 -9.65
C ASN A 8 4.07 26.06 -9.43
N ASN A 9 3.75 25.46 -8.29
CA ASN A 9 3.90 24.02 -8.04
C ASN A 9 5.27 23.44 -8.48
N LYS A 10 6.36 24.11 -8.12
CA LYS A 10 7.74 23.63 -8.35
C LYS A 10 8.46 23.50 -7.01
N GLY A 11 8.45 22.29 -6.47
CA GLY A 11 8.94 21.93 -5.14
C GLY A 11 10.45 21.80 -4.99
N VAL A 12 11.26 22.77 -5.43
CA VAL A 12 12.68 22.81 -5.02
C VAL A 12 13.14 24.26 -4.85
N ALA A 13 13.66 24.58 -3.66
CA ALA A 13 14.40 25.80 -3.39
C ALA A 13 15.83 25.44 -2.95
N LEU A 14 16.84 25.91 -3.69
CA LEU A 14 18.26 25.73 -3.36
C LEU A 14 18.72 26.94 -2.54
N VAL A 15 19.21 26.72 -1.32
CA VAL A 15 19.84 27.75 -0.48
C VAL A 15 21.36 27.57 -0.54
N VAL A 16 22.09 28.66 -0.75
CA VAL A 16 23.57 28.68 -0.83
C VAL A 16 24.09 29.69 0.20
N ASP A 17 25.10 29.30 1.00
CA ASP A 17 25.76 30.16 1.98
C ASP A 17 27.02 30.87 1.42
N GLU A 18 27.41 31.98 2.04
CA GLU A 18 28.37 33.00 1.62
C GLU A 18 29.85 32.57 1.64
N PHE A 19 30.15 31.29 1.92
CA PHE A 19 31.53 30.75 1.97
C PHE A 19 31.77 29.47 1.16
N GLY A 20 30.84 29.03 0.32
CA GLY A 20 31.10 27.98 -0.69
C GLY A 20 31.38 26.57 -0.16
N GLY A 21 30.95 26.23 1.06
CA GLY A 21 31.02 24.88 1.63
C GLY A 21 29.63 24.25 1.75
N THR A 22 29.39 23.11 1.07
CA THR A 22 28.13 22.37 1.18
C THR A 22 28.13 21.50 2.43
N SER A 23 27.43 21.95 3.47
CA SER A 23 27.12 21.13 4.64
C SER A 23 25.63 20.85 4.67
N GLY A 24 25.21 19.78 3.99
CA GLY A 24 23.88 19.20 4.12
C GLY A 24 22.82 19.82 3.21
N MET A 25 22.10 18.96 2.50
CA MET A 25 20.80 19.26 1.92
C MET A 25 19.80 19.05 3.07
N ILE A 26 19.10 20.11 3.47
CA ILE A 26 17.96 19.99 4.37
C ILE A 26 16.75 20.41 3.55
N THR A 27 15.76 19.52 3.46
CA THR A 27 14.52 19.85 2.75
C THR A 27 13.59 20.55 3.73
N ILE A 28 12.64 21.32 3.21
CA ILE A 28 11.61 21.94 4.05
C ILE A 28 10.77 20.86 4.75
N GLU A 29 10.70 19.66 4.17
CA GLU A 29 9.98 18.49 4.68
C GLU A 29 10.54 18.07 6.06
N ASP A 30 11.86 17.96 6.20
CA ASP A 30 12.55 17.57 7.45
C ASP A 30 12.23 18.53 8.62
N VAL A 31 12.06 19.83 8.34
CA VAL A 31 11.80 20.85 9.36
C VAL A 31 10.31 20.91 9.73
N THR A 32 9.42 20.60 8.77
CA THR A 32 7.98 20.53 9.04
C THR A 32 7.58 19.30 9.86
N GLU A 33 8.29 18.18 9.69
CA GLU A 33 7.94 16.89 10.30
C GLU A 33 8.16 16.86 11.83
N GLU A 34 9.21 17.51 12.35
CA GLU A 34 9.42 17.63 13.81
C GLU A 34 8.41 18.56 14.51
N ILE A 35 7.88 19.56 13.79
CA ILE A 35 6.97 20.55 14.38
C ILE A 35 5.50 20.10 14.28
N VAL A 36 5.15 19.38 13.21
CA VAL A 36 3.76 19.02 12.89
C VAL A 36 3.45 17.54 13.21
N GLY A 37 4.45 16.66 13.25
CA GLY A 37 4.23 15.21 13.15
C GLY A 37 3.81 14.81 11.72
N GLU A 38 3.73 13.51 11.43
CA GLU A 38 3.29 12.98 10.13
C GLU A 38 2.08 13.79 9.61
N ILE A 39 2.27 14.53 8.52
CA ILE A 39 1.19 15.30 7.91
C ILE A 39 0.33 14.27 7.18
N VAL A 40 -0.61 13.67 7.91
CA VAL A 40 -1.62 12.77 7.36
C VAL A 40 -2.50 13.61 6.43
N ASP A 41 -2.32 13.44 5.12
CA ASP A 41 -3.20 14.04 4.11
C ASP A 41 -4.64 13.53 4.35
N GLU A 42 -5.64 14.37 4.11
CA GLU A 42 -7.04 13.97 4.16
C GLU A 42 -7.38 12.91 3.09
N HIS A 43 -6.47 12.70 2.13
CA HIS A 43 -6.47 11.62 1.15
C HIS A 43 -5.52 10.45 1.47
N ASP A 44 -4.63 10.53 2.47
CA ASP A 44 -3.76 9.42 2.89
C ASP A 44 -4.51 8.37 3.73
N ILE A 45 -5.72 8.71 4.18
CA ILE A 45 -6.64 7.84 4.90
C ILE A 45 -7.68 7.23 3.95
N GLU A 46 -7.29 6.81 2.75
CA GLU A 46 -7.90 5.58 2.25
C GLU A 46 -7.35 4.47 3.15
N GLU A 47 -7.98 4.32 4.33
CA GLU A 47 -7.75 3.27 5.31
C GLU A 47 -7.27 2.04 4.56
N LEU A 48 -6.13 1.46 4.93
CA LEU A 48 -5.77 0.10 4.54
C LEU A 48 -7.02 -0.75 4.83
N THR A 49 -7.86 -0.97 3.83
CA THR A 49 -9.26 -1.38 4.05
C THR A 49 -9.23 -2.88 4.14
N ASP A 50 -8.57 -3.35 5.18
CA ASP A 50 -8.67 -4.71 5.62
C ASP A 50 -9.77 -4.76 6.69
N GLU A 51 -10.95 -5.24 6.26
CA GLU A 51 -12.15 -5.37 7.08
C GLU A 51 -12.33 -6.84 7.46
N LYS A 52 -12.38 -7.14 8.76
CA LYS A 52 -12.77 -8.47 9.22
C LYS A 52 -14.28 -8.64 9.11
N LEU A 53 -14.73 -9.46 8.15
CA LEU A 53 -16.15 -9.75 7.90
C LEU A 53 -16.72 -10.77 8.89
N SER A 54 -15.92 -11.76 9.29
CA SER A 54 -16.27 -12.76 10.31
C SER A 54 -15.01 -13.35 10.97
N GLU A 55 -15.14 -14.33 11.87
CA GLU A 55 -13.96 -15.01 12.47
C GLU A 55 -13.00 -15.58 11.43
N ASN A 56 -13.52 -16.01 10.27
CA ASN A 56 -12.81 -16.71 9.23
C ASN A 56 -12.91 -16.04 7.85
N SER A 57 -13.35 -14.78 7.78
CA SER A 57 -13.54 -14.07 6.50
C SER A 57 -13.07 -12.63 6.62
N TYR A 58 -12.32 -12.17 5.63
CA TYR A 58 -11.66 -10.87 5.60
C TYR A 58 -11.82 -10.26 4.21
N ARG A 59 -12.13 -8.97 4.12
CA ARG A 59 -11.98 -8.19 2.90
C ARG A 59 -10.66 -7.45 2.97
N LEU A 60 -9.84 -7.54 1.94
CA LEU A 60 -8.50 -6.95 1.90
C LEU A 60 -8.35 -6.09 0.64
N LEU A 61 -7.72 -4.91 0.78
CA LEU A 61 -7.13 -4.24 -0.37
C LEU A 61 -5.95 -5.08 -0.88
N ALA A 62 -5.90 -5.30 -2.19
CA ALA A 62 -4.88 -6.14 -2.79
C ALA A 62 -3.49 -5.47 -2.80
N LYS A 63 -3.41 -4.16 -2.54
CA LYS A 63 -2.16 -3.41 -2.41
C LYS A 63 -1.40 -3.65 -1.10
N ILE A 64 -2.01 -4.33 -0.13
CA ILE A 64 -1.41 -4.57 1.18
C ILE A 64 -0.34 -5.66 1.06
N ASP A 65 0.75 -5.50 1.80
CA ASP A 65 1.86 -6.47 1.86
C ASP A 65 1.41 -7.78 2.51
N VAL A 66 1.89 -8.90 1.97
CA VAL A 66 1.60 -10.25 2.49
C VAL A 66 2.07 -10.39 3.94
N GLU A 67 3.29 -9.92 4.24
CA GLU A 67 3.86 -9.93 5.60
C GLU A 67 2.98 -9.16 6.59
N MET A 68 2.46 -7.99 6.18
CA MET A 68 1.58 -7.18 7.03
C MET A 68 0.27 -7.91 7.33
N VAL A 69 -0.33 -8.54 6.32
CA VAL A 69 -1.57 -9.34 6.48
C VAL A 69 -1.32 -10.53 7.41
N ASN A 70 -0.24 -11.28 7.20
CA ASN A 70 0.17 -12.39 8.06
C ASN A 70 0.33 -11.95 9.51
N LYS A 71 1.06 -10.86 9.76
CA LYS A 71 1.31 -10.33 11.10
C LYS A 71 0.04 -9.80 11.78
N LYS A 72 -0.83 -9.10 11.05
CA LYS A 72 -2.03 -8.46 11.60
C LYS A 72 -3.10 -9.48 11.98
N TYR A 73 -3.27 -10.51 11.14
CA TYR A 73 -4.33 -11.51 11.29
C TYR A 73 -3.85 -12.87 11.78
N ASN A 74 -2.55 -13.00 12.05
CA ASN A 74 -1.90 -14.24 12.44
C ASN A 74 -2.20 -15.36 11.42
N LEU A 75 -2.03 -15.02 10.13
CA LEU A 75 -2.16 -15.92 8.99
C LEU A 75 -0.78 -16.40 8.55
N GLU A 76 -0.77 -17.48 7.77
CA GLU A 76 0.43 -18.07 7.17
C GLU A 76 0.33 -18.08 5.64
N LEU A 77 -0.03 -16.94 5.04
CA LEU A 77 -0.04 -16.80 3.58
C LEU A 77 1.36 -17.01 3.01
N PRO A 78 1.50 -17.64 1.82
CA PRO A 78 2.80 -17.89 1.22
C PRO A 78 3.57 -16.59 0.95
N GLU A 79 4.81 -16.51 1.43
CA GLU A 79 5.74 -15.39 1.16
C GLU A 79 6.80 -15.84 0.13
N SER A 80 7.24 -14.92 -0.74
CA SER A 80 8.22 -15.17 -1.79
C SER A 80 8.95 -13.89 -2.17
N ASP A 81 10.18 -13.99 -2.67
CA ASP A 81 10.91 -12.85 -3.24
C ASP A 81 10.28 -12.34 -4.57
N GLU A 82 9.35 -13.11 -5.16
CA GLU A 82 8.71 -12.78 -6.44
C GLU A 82 7.51 -11.83 -6.29
N TYR A 83 6.98 -11.64 -5.09
CA TYR A 83 5.85 -10.76 -4.82
C TYR A 83 5.88 -10.20 -3.39
N GLU A 84 5.40 -8.97 -3.23
CA GLU A 84 5.33 -8.31 -1.92
C GLU A 84 3.88 -8.17 -1.43
N THR A 85 2.93 -7.98 -2.34
CA THR A 85 1.53 -7.65 -2.04
C THR A 85 0.57 -8.81 -2.29
N ILE A 86 -0.65 -8.73 -1.73
CA ILE A 86 -1.74 -9.69 -1.99
C ILE A 86 -2.06 -9.76 -3.49
N ALA A 87 -2.06 -8.63 -4.21
CA ALA A 87 -2.23 -8.64 -5.66
C ALA A 87 -1.11 -9.43 -6.35
N GLY A 88 0.14 -9.20 -5.94
CA GLY A 88 1.31 -9.91 -6.47
C GLY A 88 1.22 -11.42 -6.24
N LEU A 89 0.89 -11.85 -5.01
CA LEU A 89 0.67 -13.25 -4.66
C LEU A 89 -0.37 -13.92 -5.57
N LEU A 90 -1.53 -13.27 -5.73
CA LEU A 90 -2.63 -13.84 -6.49
C LEU A 90 -2.34 -13.86 -7.99
N LEU A 91 -1.79 -12.78 -8.55
CA LEU A 91 -1.42 -12.71 -9.96
C LEU A 91 -0.29 -13.68 -10.32
N HIS A 92 0.66 -13.89 -9.40
CA HIS A 92 1.70 -14.91 -9.56
C HIS A 92 1.09 -16.31 -9.72
N HIS A 93 -0.03 -16.61 -9.05
CA HIS A 93 -0.69 -17.92 -9.17
C HIS A 93 -1.71 -18.01 -10.31
N PHE A 94 -2.42 -16.91 -10.63
CA PHE A 94 -3.36 -16.88 -11.76
C PHE A 94 -2.66 -16.85 -13.12
N GLU A 95 -1.41 -16.36 -13.21
CA GLU A 95 -0.63 -16.09 -14.43
C GLU A 95 -1.24 -15.04 -15.39
N GLU A 96 -2.50 -14.66 -15.20
CA GLU A 96 -3.22 -13.60 -15.92
C GLU A 96 -4.09 -12.74 -14.98
N ILE A 97 -4.64 -11.63 -15.50
CA ILE A 97 -5.55 -10.78 -14.72
C ILE A 97 -6.90 -11.51 -14.58
N PRO A 98 -7.34 -11.87 -13.36
CA PRO A 98 -8.59 -12.60 -13.17
C PRO A 98 -9.81 -11.69 -13.36
N THR A 99 -10.99 -12.30 -13.40
CA THR A 99 -12.28 -11.60 -13.45
C THR A 99 -12.94 -11.52 -12.07
N ILE A 100 -13.93 -10.63 -11.95
CA ILE A 100 -14.69 -10.48 -10.69
C ILE A 100 -15.43 -11.78 -10.39
N ASN A 101 -15.36 -12.22 -9.13
CA ASN A 101 -15.84 -13.49 -8.59
C ASN A 101 -15.01 -14.72 -8.96
N ASP A 102 -13.88 -14.57 -9.63
CA ASP A 102 -12.94 -15.70 -9.74
C ASP A 102 -12.44 -16.07 -8.35
N VAL A 103 -12.23 -17.38 -8.18
CA VAL A 103 -11.84 -17.98 -6.91
C VAL A 103 -10.53 -18.73 -7.10
N ILE A 104 -9.66 -18.59 -6.12
CA ILE A 104 -8.40 -19.32 -6.04
C ILE A 104 -8.21 -19.85 -4.62
N GLU A 105 -7.79 -21.11 -4.53
CA GLU A 105 -7.50 -21.78 -3.27
C GLU A 105 -5.99 -21.87 -3.09
N LEU A 106 -5.50 -21.33 -1.99
CA LEU A 106 -4.10 -21.40 -1.57
C LEU A 106 -4.07 -22.04 -0.18
N GLU A 107 -3.61 -23.28 -0.10
CA GLU A 107 -3.52 -24.05 1.14
C GLU A 107 -4.87 -24.17 1.89
N GLU A 108 -5.05 -23.45 3.01
CA GLU A 108 -6.27 -23.41 3.81
C GLU A 108 -7.12 -22.15 3.55
N TYR A 109 -6.72 -21.33 2.59
CA TYR A 109 -7.33 -20.06 2.26
C TYR A 109 -8.01 -20.11 0.89
N GLN A 110 -9.20 -19.53 0.80
CA GLN A 110 -9.92 -19.26 -0.44
C GLN A 110 -9.97 -17.76 -0.66
N PHE A 111 -9.49 -17.30 -1.81
CA PHE A 111 -9.59 -15.90 -2.22
C PHE A 111 -10.66 -15.76 -3.30
N THR A 112 -11.58 -14.81 -3.13
CA THR A 112 -12.55 -14.40 -4.14
C THR A 112 -12.20 -12.99 -4.61
N ILE A 113 -12.10 -12.78 -5.92
CA ILE A 113 -11.83 -11.47 -6.51
C ILE A 113 -13.08 -10.59 -6.41
N ILE A 114 -13.00 -9.51 -5.64
CA ILE A 114 -14.13 -8.59 -5.43
C ILE A 114 -14.07 -7.43 -6.44
N LYS A 115 -12.86 -6.96 -6.74
CA LYS A 115 -12.65 -5.84 -7.66
C LYS A 115 -11.31 -5.99 -8.36
N VAL A 116 -11.33 -5.76 -9.67
CA VAL A 116 -10.17 -5.84 -10.55
C VAL A 116 -10.28 -4.73 -11.58
N ASN A 117 -9.14 -4.18 -12.02
CA ASN A 117 -9.07 -3.24 -13.14
C ASN A 117 -8.29 -3.91 -14.30
N GLU A 118 -7.96 -3.15 -15.34
CA GLU A 118 -7.30 -3.70 -16.53
C GLU A 118 -5.87 -4.23 -16.27
N THR A 119 -5.24 -3.83 -15.15
CA THR A 119 -3.83 -4.11 -14.88
C THR A 119 -3.58 -4.92 -13.62
N THR A 120 -4.51 -4.94 -12.66
CA THR A 120 -4.30 -5.60 -11.38
C THR A 120 -5.59 -5.78 -10.55
N ILE A 121 -5.50 -6.65 -9.55
CA ILE A 121 -6.53 -6.87 -8.53
C ILE A 121 -6.54 -5.66 -7.59
N GLN A 122 -7.71 -5.22 -7.15
CA GLN A 122 -7.89 -4.07 -6.27
C GLN A 122 -8.38 -4.49 -4.88
N GLU A 123 -9.34 -5.40 -4.83
CA GLU A 123 -9.95 -5.90 -3.58
C GLU A 123 -10.24 -7.38 -3.68
N VAL A 124 -10.04 -8.09 -2.57
CA VAL A 124 -10.30 -9.54 -2.46
C VAL A 124 -11.00 -9.86 -1.15
N GLN A 125 -11.72 -10.98 -1.15
CA GLN A 125 -12.25 -11.61 0.05
C GLN A 125 -11.48 -12.89 0.32
N LEU A 126 -10.86 -12.99 1.49
CA LEU A 126 -10.14 -14.17 1.99
C LEU A 126 -11.04 -14.92 2.96
N GLU A 127 -11.15 -16.24 2.81
CA GLU A 127 -11.91 -17.12 3.69
C GLU A 127 -11.12 -18.37 4.06
N PHE A 128 -11.27 -18.87 5.29
CA PHE A 128 -10.70 -20.16 5.66
C PHE A 128 -11.57 -21.32 5.14
N ILE A 129 -10.94 -22.27 4.46
CA ILE A 129 -11.59 -23.49 4.00
C ILE A 129 -11.75 -24.41 5.20
N THR A 130 -12.94 -24.41 5.80
CA THR A 130 -13.27 -25.37 6.87
C THR A 130 -13.48 -26.74 6.24
N ARG A 131 -12.56 -27.69 6.48
CA ARG A 131 -12.75 -29.11 6.13
C ARG A 131 -13.65 -29.83 7.12
#